data_AF-A0A9E3K6K4-F1
#
_entry.id   AF-A0A9E3K6K4-F1
#
_cell.length_a   1.000
_cell.length_b   1.000
_cell.length_c   1.000
_cell.angle_alpha   90.00
_cell.angle_beta   90.00
_cell.angle_gamma   90.00
#
_symmetry.space_group_name_H-M   'P 1'
#
loop_
_entity.id
_entity.type
_entity.pdbx_description
1 polymer ?
#
loop_
_entity_poly.entity_id
_entity_poly.type
_entity_poly.pdbx_seq_one_letter_code
_entity_poly.pdbx_strand_id
1 'polypeptide(L)'
;MRGIAALLLTLTAAPGALPAGQVAVPPVAENMLAIGDAATRMTVPVTIGSSGPYQFIIDTGAERTVISRELAVTLGLSPGRDVRLTAMTGTSNVGTVVIPSLTVSSIASKGIEAPALFSANLGAPGMLGIDTLSGHALSIDFEKNRMILLASAKRGHNDVRGNDIVVQAKSAYGQLIVTQAFYRGRRISVVIDTGAQVSMGNSALRERMRHELKKVPEQITLTSVTGQTVLADYTQIQRLDIGGVGFNQLPVAFADVAPFRKFGLTKQPALMLGMDAL
;
A
#
# COMPACT_ATOMS: atom_id res chain seq x y z
N MET A 1 10.37 8.44 -86.53
CA MET A 1 9.46 7.89 -85.49
C MET A 1 10.26 7.67 -84.22
N ARG A 2 9.69 8.01 -83.05
CA ARG A 2 10.23 7.89 -81.67
C ARG A 2 11.24 9.00 -81.32
N GLY A 3 10.85 10.02 -80.55
CA GLY A 3 10.90 10.10 -79.08
C GLY A 3 11.62 11.43 -78.78
N ILE A 4 11.41 12.20 -77.72
CA ILE A 4 11.15 11.93 -76.30
C ILE A 4 10.46 13.18 -75.74
N ALA A 5 9.33 13.01 -75.05
CA ALA A 5 8.70 14.05 -74.25
C ALA A 5 9.40 14.11 -72.88
N ALA A 6 9.91 15.28 -72.51
CA ALA A 6 10.45 15.55 -71.19
C ALA A 6 9.30 15.79 -70.21
N LEU A 7 9.06 14.83 -69.31
CA LEU A 7 8.15 14.98 -68.19
C LEU A 7 8.96 15.45 -66.97
N LEU A 8 8.83 16.73 -66.61
CA LEU A 8 9.26 17.24 -65.31
C LEU A 8 8.34 16.64 -64.24
N LEU A 9 8.88 15.75 -63.39
CA LEU A 9 8.24 15.37 -62.13
C LEU A 9 8.78 16.30 -61.04
N THR A 10 7.94 17.22 -60.55
CA THR A 10 8.21 17.97 -59.33
C THR A 10 7.91 17.09 -58.12
N LEU A 11 8.95 16.67 -57.40
CA LEU A 11 8.83 15.95 -56.13
C LEU A 11 8.47 16.97 -55.04
N THR A 12 7.20 17.05 -54.65
CA THR A 12 6.79 17.80 -53.46
C THR A 12 6.97 16.90 -52.24
N ALA A 13 8.01 17.19 -51.44
CA ALA A 13 8.24 16.51 -50.17
C ALA A 13 7.21 17.00 -49.14
N ALA A 14 6.32 16.11 -48.71
CA ALA A 14 5.48 16.35 -47.54
C ALA A 14 6.35 16.33 -46.27
N PRO A 15 6.10 17.17 -45.26
CA PRO A 15 6.82 17.12 -44.00
C PRO A 15 6.46 15.81 -43.27
N GLY A 16 7.44 14.91 -43.17
CA GLY A 16 7.33 13.68 -42.39
C GLY A 16 7.18 14.02 -40.91
N ALA A 17 6.01 13.73 -40.34
CA ALA A 17 5.83 13.67 -38.90
C ALA A 17 6.71 12.55 -38.35
N LEU A 18 7.65 12.89 -37.47
CA LEU A 18 8.42 11.91 -36.70
C LEU A 18 7.43 11.09 -35.86
N PRO A 19 7.49 9.75 -35.87
CA PRO A 19 6.67 8.96 -34.95
C PRO A 19 7.13 9.28 -33.53
N ALA A 20 6.22 9.84 -32.73
CA ALA A 20 6.41 9.98 -31.30
C ALA A 20 6.76 8.60 -30.74
N GLY A 21 7.95 8.48 -30.15
CA GLY A 21 8.38 7.26 -29.47
C GLY A 21 7.39 6.95 -28.36
N GLN A 22 6.50 5.98 -28.61
CA GLN A 22 5.80 5.30 -27.55
C GLN A 22 6.86 4.63 -26.69
N VAL A 23 7.09 5.17 -25.50
CA VAL A 23 7.75 4.44 -24.43
C VAL A 23 6.87 3.21 -24.20
N ALA A 24 7.30 2.07 -24.71
CA ALA A 24 6.64 0.80 -24.48
C ALA A 24 6.66 0.55 -22.97
N VAL A 25 5.51 0.71 -22.33
CA VAL A 25 5.28 0.18 -20.99
C VAL A 25 5.41 -1.34 -21.15
N PRO A 26 6.40 -2.00 -20.52
CA PRO A 26 6.53 -3.44 -20.66
C PRO A 26 5.23 -4.11 -20.20
N PRO A 27 4.78 -5.19 -20.87
CA PRO A 27 3.62 -5.93 -20.41
C PRO A 27 3.87 -6.35 -18.95
N VAL A 28 2.98 -5.92 -18.06
CA VAL A 28 2.96 -6.34 -16.66
C VAL A 28 2.80 -7.86 -16.70
N ALA A 29 3.83 -8.59 -16.26
CA ALA A 29 3.73 -10.04 -16.12
C ALA A 29 2.54 -10.34 -15.21
N GLU A 30 1.72 -11.35 -15.57
CA GLU A 30 0.48 -11.71 -14.86
C GLU A 30 0.69 -12.01 -13.36
N ASN A 31 1.96 -12.20 -12.93
CA ASN A 31 2.38 -12.50 -11.56
C ASN A 31 3.05 -11.31 -10.83
N MET A 32 2.99 -10.10 -11.40
CA MET A 32 3.54 -8.89 -10.78
C MET A 32 2.41 -8.06 -10.14
N LEU A 33 2.39 -8.01 -8.82
CA LEU A 33 1.48 -7.13 -8.08
C LEU A 33 2.28 -5.87 -7.69
N ALA A 34 2.06 -4.79 -8.44
CA ALA A 34 2.59 -3.49 -8.07
C ALA A 34 1.78 -2.92 -6.91
N ILE A 35 2.46 -2.33 -5.91
CA ILE A 35 1.84 -1.32 -5.03
C ILE A 35 1.46 -0.15 -5.94
N GLY A 36 0.28 -0.23 -6.54
CA GLY A 36 -0.02 0.62 -7.70
C GLY A 36 -1.34 0.33 -8.40
N ASP A 37 -1.87 -0.89 -8.32
CA ASP A 37 -3.14 -1.19 -8.98
C ASP A 37 -4.32 -0.54 -8.22
N ALA A 38 -4.83 0.57 -8.76
CA ALA A 38 -5.75 1.49 -8.10
C ALA A 38 -7.14 0.87 -7.80
N ALA A 39 -7.49 -0.24 -8.44
CA ALA A 39 -8.83 -0.81 -8.36
C ALA A 39 -9.20 -1.37 -6.97
N THR A 40 -8.22 -1.66 -6.11
CA THR A 40 -8.45 -2.35 -4.82
C THR A 40 -8.05 -1.55 -3.58
N ARG A 41 -7.42 -0.38 -3.74
CA ARG A 41 -6.95 0.41 -2.58
C ARG A 41 -8.01 1.41 -2.15
N MET A 42 -8.49 1.27 -0.92
CA MET A 42 -9.40 2.25 -0.32
C MET A 42 -8.69 3.59 -0.10
N THR A 43 -9.38 4.67 -0.47
CA THR A 43 -8.86 6.03 -0.36
C THR A 43 -9.83 6.94 0.38
N VAL A 44 -9.30 8.06 0.89
CA VAL A 44 -10.08 9.14 1.47
C VAL A 44 -9.69 10.49 0.87
N PRO A 45 -10.65 11.42 0.76
CA PRO A 45 -10.38 12.76 0.28
C PRO A 45 -9.58 13.56 1.31
N VAL A 46 -8.46 14.12 0.86
CA VAL A 46 -7.54 14.93 1.68
C VAL A 46 -7.34 16.30 1.04
N THR A 47 -7.49 17.35 1.84
CA THR A 47 -7.15 18.72 1.45
C THR A 47 -5.76 19.06 1.98
N ILE A 48 -4.89 19.62 1.13
CA ILE A 48 -3.56 20.11 1.51
C ILE A 48 -3.55 21.64 1.36
N GLY A 49 -3.30 22.36 2.44
CA GLY A 49 -3.47 23.81 2.45
C GLY A 49 -4.92 24.17 2.09
N SER A 50 -5.07 24.93 0.99
CA SER A 50 -6.35 25.28 0.39
C SER A 50 -6.67 24.48 -0.88
N SER A 51 -5.87 23.45 -1.21
CA SER A 51 -5.99 22.68 -2.46
C SER A 51 -6.49 21.26 -2.21
N GLY A 52 -7.25 20.72 -3.16
CA GLY A 52 -7.82 19.37 -3.10
C GLY A 52 -9.34 19.35 -3.34
N PRO A 53 -10.02 18.22 -3.03
CA PRO A 53 -9.48 17.04 -2.37
C PRO A 53 -8.63 16.15 -3.28
N TYR A 54 -7.62 15.50 -2.69
CA TYR A 54 -6.78 14.46 -3.29
C TYR A 54 -7.08 13.12 -2.63
N GLN A 55 -7.15 12.03 -3.42
CA GLN A 55 -7.47 10.71 -2.89
C GLN A 55 -6.22 10.04 -2.31
N PHE A 56 -6.09 10.04 -0.99
CA PHE A 56 -4.97 9.41 -0.29
C PHE A 56 -5.36 8.00 0.14
N ILE A 57 -4.43 7.05 0.02
CA ILE A 57 -4.59 5.71 0.59
C ILE A 57 -4.50 5.80 2.11
N ILE A 58 -5.28 4.98 2.82
CA ILE A 58 -5.10 4.81 4.26
C ILE A 58 -4.17 3.63 4.51
N ASP A 59 -3.02 3.89 5.11
CA ASP A 59 -1.97 2.92 5.36
C ASP A 59 -1.70 2.81 6.87
N THR A 60 -2.35 1.83 7.49
CA THR A 60 -2.14 1.51 8.92
C THR A 60 -0.80 0.79 9.19
N GLY A 61 -0.12 0.32 8.14
CA GLY A 61 1.25 -0.19 8.15
C GLY A 61 2.32 0.92 8.14
N ALA A 62 1.95 2.15 7.78
CA ALA A 62 2.85 3.30 7.75
C ALA A 62 2.82 4.11 9.05
N GLU A 63 4.00 4.40 9.59
CA GLU A 63 4.15 5.30 10.76
C GLU A 63 3.94 6.78 10.40
N ARG A 64 4.16 7.14 9.13
CA ARG A 64 4.20 8.52 8.66
C ARG A 64 3.37 8.70 7.40
N THR A 65 2.76 9.87 7.28
CA THR A 65 2.08 10.31 6.06
C THR A 65 3.10 10.58 4.95
N VAL A 66 2.81 10.10 3.73
CA VAL A 66 3.65 10.21 2.53
C VAL A 66 2.89 10.99 1.47
N ILE A 67 3.59 11.80 0.68
CA ILE A 67 3.04 12.52 -0.47
C ILE A 67 3.80 12.15 -1.74
N SER A 68 3.13 12.20 -2.89
CA SER A 68 3.82 12.04 -4.15
C SER A 68 4.70 13.25 -4.46
N ARG A 69 5.85 13.02 -5.08
CA ARG A 69 6.77 14.08 -5.55
C ARG A 69 6.06 14.99 -6.55
N GLU A 70 5.28 14.40 -7.43
CA GLU A 70 4.51 15.06 -8.46
C GLU A 70 3.53 16.06 -7.83
N LEU A 71 2.75 15.62 -6.83
CA LEU A 71 1.81 16.49 -6.13
C LEU A 71 2.54 17.57 -5.32
N ALA A 72 3.64 17.21 -4.65
CA ALA A 72 4.43 18.17 -3.89
C ALA A 72 4.99 19.30 -4.77
N VAL A 73 5.46 18.96 -5.97
CA VAL A 73 5.91 19.94 -6.98
C VAL A 73 4.75 20.79 -7.49
N THR A 74 3.61 20.18 -7.83
CA THR A 74 2.41 20.91 -8.27
C THR A 74 1.95 21.93 -7.23
N LEU A 75 2.05 21.60 -5.95
CA LEU A 75 1.67 22.47 -4.83
C LEU A 75 2.77 23.45 -4.40
N GLY A 76 3.97 23.37 -4.96
CA GLY A 76 5.10 24.22 -4.58
C GLY A 76 5.53 24.04 -3.13
N LEU A 77 5.42 22.82 -2.58
CA LEU A 77 5.76 22.56 -1.18
C LEU A 77 7.27 22.72 -0.94
N SER A 78 7.62 23.34 0.20
CA SER A 78 9.02 23.55 0.55
C SER A 78 9.72 22.23 0.87
N PRO A 79 10.98 22.04 0.44
CA PRO A 79 11.76 20.86 0.80
C PRO A 79 12.01 20.82 2.31
N GLY A 80 11.94 19.62 2.88
CA GLY A 80 12.34 19.32 4.25
C GLY A 80 13.70 18.63 4.30
N ARG A 81 13.98 17.94 5.41
CA ARG A 81 15.21 17.16 5.57
C ARG A 81 15.11 15.78 4.92
N ASP A 82 16.25 15.19 4.61
CA ASP A 82 16.28 13.78 4.24
C ASP A 82 15.99 12.90 5.45
N VAL A 83 15.18 11.87 5.24
CA VAL A 83 14.84 10.87 6.26
C VAL A 83 15.14 9.47 5.76
N ARG A 84 15.36 8.57 6.72
CA ARG A 84 15.55 7.15 6.45
C ARG A 84 14.19 6.46 6.49
N LEU A 85 13.73 5.97 5.35
CA LEU A 85 12.46 5.28 5.17
C LEU A 85 12.68 3.77 5.10
N THR A 86 11.98 3.01 5.95
CA THR A 86 11.94 1.55 5.89
C THR A 86 10.70 1.13 5.12
N ALA A 87 10.91 0.47 3.99
CA ALA A 87 9.86 -0.16 3.20
C ALA A 87 10.07 -1.69 3.18
N MET A 88 9.26 -2.42 2.42
CA MET A 88 9.29 -3.88 2.38
C MET A 88 10.65 -4.44 1.97
N THR A 89 11.28 -3.81 0.97
CA THR A 89 12.55 -4.23 0.36
C THR A 89 13.78 -3.82 1.15
N GLY A 90 13.63 -3.01 2.20
CA GLY A 90 14.77 -2.50 2.94
C GLY A 90 14.61 -1.05 3.34
N THR A 91 15.74 -0.36 3.44
CA THR A 91 15.79 1.01 3.94
C THR A 91 16.46 1.91 2.91
N SER A 92 15.87 3.07 2.65
CA SER A 92 16.38 4.08 1.72
C SER A 92 16.37 5.47 2.35
N ASN A 93 17.25 6.34 1.89
CA ASN A 93 17.17 7.77 2.21
C ASN A 93 16.24 8.43 1.19
N VAL A 94 15.30 9.23 1.68
CA VAL A 94 14.31 9.92 0.85
C VAL A 94 14.18 11.37 1.32
N GLY A 95 14.07 12.28 0.36
CA GLY A 95 13.73 13.67 0.65
C GLY A 95 12.31 13.79 1.19
N THR A 96 12.10 14.81 2.01
CA THR A 96 10.77 15.17 2.53
C THR A 96 10.36 16.53 2.01
N VAL A 97 9.08 16.86 2.19
CA VAL A 97 8.52 18.19 1.99
C VAL A 97 7.68 18.59 3.20
N VAL A 98 7.53 19.90 3.40
CA VAL A 98 6.71 20.44 4.48
C VAL A 98 5.30 20.70 3.96
N ILE A 99 4.34 19.95 4.49
CA ILE A 99 2.90 20.14 4.28
C ILE A 99 2.39 21.12 5.34
N PRO A 100 1.94 22.34 4.95
CA PRO A 100 1.55 23.38 5.90
C PRO A 100 0.32 22.98 6.72
N SER A 101 -0.69 22.41 6.05
CA SER A 101 -1.85 21.82 6.68
C SER A 101 -2.39 20.66 5.84
N LEU A 102 -2.90 19.65 6.52
CA LEU A 102 -3.56 18.49 5.93
C LEU A 102 -4.89 18.29 6.65
N THR A 103 -5.98 18.21 5.89
CA THR A 103 -7.32 17.99 6.41
C THR A 103 -7.92 16.75 5.79
N VAL A 104 -8.41 15.83 6.62
CA VAL A 104 -9.13 14.63 6.23
C VAL A 104 -10.37 14.49 7.12
N SER A 105 -11.56 14.47 6.51
CA SER A 105 -12.82 14.50 7.26
C SER A 105 -12.85 15.66 8.29
N SER A 106 -12.97 15.36 9.58
CA SER A 106 -12.91 16.35 10.68
C SER A 106 -11.52 16.54 11.28
N ILE A 107 -10.51 15.83 10.77
CA ILE A 107 -9.14 15.83 11.30
C ILE A 107 -8.33 16.88 10.55
N ALA A 108 -7.68 17.76 11.28
CA ALA A 108 -6.75 18.73 10.73
C ALA A 108 -5.40 18.62 11.44
N SER A 109 -4.35 18.42 10.66
CA SER A 109 -2.96 18.38 11.08
C SER A 109 -2.20 19.55 10.45
N LYS A 110 -1.25 20.12 11.18
CA LYS A 110 -0.44 21.26 10.71
C LYS A 110 1.05 20.92 10.78
N GLY A 111 1.81 21.44 9.82
CA GLY A 111 3.27 21.31 9.79
C GLY A 111 3.76 19.86 9.73
N ILE A 112 3.21 19.07 8.81
CA ILE A 112 3.65 17.69 8.60
C ILE A 112 4.88 17.71 7.69
N GLU A 113 6.00 17.16 8.16
CA GLU A 113 7.13 16.83 7.28
C GLU A 113 6.91 15.41 6.72
N ALA A 114 6.59 15.32 5.42
CA ALA A 114 6.18 14.09 4.75
C ALA A 114 7.27 13.62 3.75
N PRO A 115 7.67 12.34 3.76
CA PRO A 115 8.47 11.76 2.69
C PRO A 115 7.81 11.96 1.33
N ALA A 116 8.61 12.33 0.33
CA ALA A 116 8.17 12.52 -1.05
C ALA A 116 8.62 11.33 -1.92
N LEU A 117 7.68 10.47 -2.29
CA LEU A 117 7.91 9.28 -3.14
C LEU A 117 7.28 9.45 -4.52
N PHE A 118 7.67 8.65 -5.52
CA PHE A 118 7.07 8.75 -6.85
C PHE A 118 5.64 8.20 -6.86
N SER A 119 4.69 8.94 -7.45
CA SER A 119 3.29 8.50 -7.54
C SER A 119 3.14 7.15 -8.23
N ALA A 120 3.98 6.86 -9.22
CA ALA A 120 4.01 5.59 -9.95
C ALA A 120 4.25 4.36 -9.04
N ASN A 121 4.98 4.55 -7.93
CA ASN A 121 5.27 3.48 -6.96
C ASN A 121 4.29 3.48 -5.77
N LEU A 122 3.56 4.57 -5.56
CA LEU A 122 2.54 4.69 -4.51
C LEU A 122 1.18 4.17 -4.98
N GLY A 123 0.87 4.36 -6.27
CA GLY A 123 -0.47 4.17 -6.83
C GLY A 123 -1.46 5.29 -6.46
N ALA A 124 -0.99 6.37 -5.83
CA ALA A 124 -1.83 7.47 -5.34
C ALA A 124 -1.03 8.79 -5.21
N PRO A 125 -1.72 9.94 -5.13
CA PRO A 125 -1.10 11.22 -4.78
C PRO A 125 -0.50 11.26 -3.36
N GLY A 126 -0.86 10.32 -2.49
CA GLY A 126 -0.27 10.17 -1.18
C GLY A 126 -0.87 9.03 -0.36
N MET A 127 -0.32 8.81 0.83
CA MET A 127 -0.76 7.79 1.79
C MET A 127 -0.79 8.40 3.19
N LEU A 128 -1.87 8.16 3.94
CA LEU A 128 -2.02 8.56 5.33
C LEU A 128 -1.50 7.46 6.24
N GLY A 129 -0.47 7.78 7.01
CA GLY A 129 0.05 6.91 8.06
C GLY A 129 -0.69 7.10 9.38
N ILE A 130 -0.34 6.28 10.38
CA ILE A 130 -0.94 6.32 11.71
C ILE A 130 -0.71 7.65 12.45
N ASP A 131 0.28 8.45 12.05
CA ASP A 131 0.51 9.80 12.57
C ASP A 131 -0.70 10.72 12.37
N THR A 132 -1.39 10.59 11.24
CA THR A 132 -2.61 11.33 10.94
C THR A 132 -3.86 10.60 11.44
N LEU A 133 -3.81 9.28 11.65
CA LEU A 133 -4.95 8.48 12.11
C LEU A 133 -5.08 8.39 13.65
N SER A 134 -4.09 8.86 14.41
CA SER A 134 -4.10 8.70 15.87
C SER A 134 -5.32 9.37 16.52
N GLY A 135 -5.90 8.73 17.54
CA GLY A 135 -7.11 9.22 18.21
C GLY A 135 -8.42 9.00 17.44
N HIS A 136 -8.37 8.26 16.33
CA HIS A 136 -9.53 7.97 15.49
C HIS A 136 -9.74 6.46 15.31
N ALA A 137 -10.99 6.07 15.09
CA ALA A 137 -11.37 4.72 14.72
C ALA A 137 -11.53 4.64 13.20
N LEU A 138 -11.03 3.56 12.62
CA LEU A 138 -11.21 3.26 11.20
C LEU A 138 -12.41 2.31 11.05
N SER A 139 -13.44 2.76 10.35
CA SER A 139 -14.57 1.91 9.97
C SER A 139 -14.43 1.54 8.51
N ILE A 140 -14.48 0.24 8.22
CA ILE A 140 -14.42 -0.28 6.86
C ILE A 140 -15.74 -0.99 6.57
N ASP A 141 -16.41 -0.57 5.50
CA ASP A 141 -17.60 -1.19 4.94
C ASP A 141 -17.19 -1.85 3.62
N PHE A 142 -16.89 -3.14 3.67
CA PHE A 142 -16.43 -3.92 2.52
C PHE A 142 -17.50 -4.08 1.45
N GLU A 143 -18.77 -4.20 1.83
CA GLU A 143 -19.89 -4.29 0.88
C GLU A 143 -20.01 -3.01 0.03
N LYS A 144 -19.75 -1.85 0.64
CA LYS A 144 -19.80 -0.55 -0.04
C LYS A 144 -18.44 -0.04 -0.50
N ASN A 145 -17.38 -0.83 -0.34
CA ASN A 145 -15.99 -0.42 -0.59
C ASN A 145 -15.67 0.97 0.00
N ARG A 146 -16.07 1.20 1.24
CA ARG A 146 -16.04 2.52 1.88
C ARG A 146 -15.26 2.47 3.18
N MET A 147 -14.31 3.39 3.31
CA MET A 147 -13.56 3.61 4.55
C MET A 147 -13.92 4.96 5.15
N ILE A 148 -14.15 5.00 6.46
CA ILE A 148 -14.52 6.21 7.19
C ILE A 148 -13.66 6.32 8.45
N LEU A 149 -13.04 7.48 8.64
CA LEU A 149 -12.44 7.84 9.92
C LEU A 149 -13.52 8.43 10.83
N LEU A 150 -13.67 7.82 12.00
CA LEU A 150 -14.55 8.26 13.07
C LEU A 150 -13.69 8.78 14.22
N ALA A 151 -14.16 9.76 14.98
CA ALA A 151 -13.54 10.07 16.26
C ALA A 151 -13.51 8.80 17.12
N SER A 152 -12.41 8.55 17.84
CA SER A 152 -12.33 7.42 18.76
C SER A 152 -13.29 7.67 19.94
N ALA A 153 -14.55 7.32 19.77
CA ALA A 153 -15.46 7.18 20.88
C ALA A 153 -15.08 5.90 21.62
N LYS A 154 -15.13 5.92 22.96
CA LYS A 154 -15.23 4.68 23.75
C LYS A 154 -16.59 4.04 23.41
N ARG A 155 -16.72 3.43 22.23
CA ARG A 155 -17.88 2.62 21.91
C ARG A 155 -17.90 1.49 22.93
N GLY A 156 -18.89 1.53 23.82
CA GLY A 156 -19.24 0.35 24.60
C GLY A 156 -19.63 -0.77 23.62
N HIS A 157 -19.46 -2.02 24.06
CA HIS A 157 -19.82 -3.23 23.29
C HIS A 157 -21.26 -3.22 22.70
N ASN A 158 -22.12 -2.29 23.13
CA ASN A 158 -23.52 -2.20 22.74
C ASN A 158 -23.79 -1.44 21.43
N ASP A 159 -22.78 -0.82 20.82
CA ASP A 159 -22.92 -0.05 19.55
C ASP A 159 -22.51 -0.88 18.31
N VAL A 160 -22.19 -2.17 18.53
CA VAL A 160 -21.79 -3.16 17.53
C VAL A 160 -23.05 -3.79 16.95
N ARG A 161 -23.31 -3.59 15.66
CA ARG A 161 -24.41 -4.28 14.96
C ARG A 161 -24.04 -5.76 14.80
N GLY A 162 -25.02 -6.63 14.59
CA GLY A 162 -24.81 -8.09 14.55
C GLY A 162 -23.77 -8.60 13.54
N ASN A 163 -23.42 -7.79 12.52
CA ASN A 163 -22.41 -8.13 11.50
C ASN A 163 -21.07 -7.38 11.68
N ASP A 164 -20.93 -6.53 12.69
CA ASP A 164 -19.72 -5.73 12.88
C ASP A 164 -18.62 -6.59 13.53
N ILE A 165 -17.44 -6.65 12.89
CA ILE A 165 -16.24 -7.27 13.45
C ILE A 165 -15.40 -6.19 14.12
N VAL A 166 -15.29 -6.24 15.45
CA VAL A 166 -14.46 -5.30 16.21
C VAL A 166 -13.13 -5.95 16.58
N VAL A 167 -12.09 -5.65 15.81
CA VAL A 167 -10.73 -6.07 16.13
C VAL A 167 -10.06 -4.99 16.99
N GLN A 168 -9.81 -5.32 18.26
CA GLN A 168 -9.00 -4.46 19.12
C GLN A 168 -7.51 -4.72 18.87
N ALA A 169 -6.87 -3.79 18.17
CA ALA A 169 -5.42 -3.75 18.04
C ALA A 169 -4.82 -2.83 19.11
N LYS A 170 -3.63 -3.17 19.59
CA LYS A 170 -2.82 -2.28 20.42
C LYS A 170 -1.83 -1.57 19.52
N SER A 171 -1.64 -0.27 19.73
CA SER A 171 -0.52 0.44 19.15
C SER A 171 0.77 -0.08 19.80
N ALA A 172 1.60 -0.75 19.03
CA ALA A 172 2.90 -1.25 19.46
C ALA A 172 3.89 -1.04 18.32
N TYR A 173 5.07 -0.50 18.63
CA TYR A 173 6.09 -0.14 17.63
C TYR A 173 5.59 0.78 16.51
N GLY A 174 4.60 1.65 16.81
CA GLY A 174 3.99 2.53 15.80
C GLY A 174 3.04 1.82 14.84
N GLN A 175 2.60 0.60 15.15
CA GLN A 175 1.76 -0.24 14.30
C GLN A 175 0.53 -0.75 15.05
N LEU A 176 -0.51 -1.15 14.32
CA LEU A 176 -1.71 -1.78 14.88
C LEU A 176 -1.52 -3.29 15.01
N ILE A 177 -1.14 -3.75 16.19
CA ILE A 177 -0.90 -5.17 16.47
C ILE A 177 -2.12 -5.80 17.15
N VAL A 178 -2.69 -6.82 16.50
CA VAL A 178 -3.74 -7.67 17.07
C VAL A 178 -3.09 -8.74 17.94
N THR A 179 -3.47 -8.77 19.21
CA THR A 179 -2.88 -9.69 20.18
C THR A 179 -3.65 -11.00 20.35
N GLN A 180 -4.87 -11.07 19.81
CA GLN A 180 -5.74 -12.25 19.85
C GLN A 180 -5.82 -12.89 18.46
N ALA A 181 -4.74 -13.52 18.02
CA ALA A 181 -4.69 -14.23 16.74
C ALA A 181 -4.07 -15.62 16.92
N PHE A 182 -4.69 -16.62 16.30
CA PHE A 182 -4.37 -18.03 16.49
C PHE A 182 -4.33 -18.76 15.15
N TYR A 183 -3.23 -19.49 14.92
CA TYR A 183 -3.12 -20.48 13.86
C TYR A 183 -3.06 -21.86 14.52
N ARG A 184 -4.06 -22.70 14.25
CA ARG A 184 -4.21 -24.06 14.82
C ARG A 184 -4.08 -24.06 16.37
N GLY A 185 -4.77 -23.12 17.02
CA GLY A 185 -4.76 -22.96 18.48
C GLY A 185 -3.47 -22.36 19.06
N ARG A 186 -2.46 -22.04 18.24
CA ARG A 186 -1.21 -21.42 18.68
C ARG A 186 -1.20 -19.94 18.34
N ARG A 187 -0.80 -19.11 19.31
CA ARG A 187 -0.72 -17.67 19.14
C ARG A 187 0.25 -17.28 18.03
N ILE A 188 -0.17 -16.32 17.21
CA ILE A 188 0.66 -15.60 16.25
C ILE A 188 0.49 -14.09 16.46
N SER A 189 1.44 -13.29 15.96
CA SER A 189 1.28 -11.84 15.91
C SER A 189 0.63 -11.44 14.58
N VAL A 190 -0.38 -10.58 14.61
CA VAL A 190 -0.96 -10.01 13.39
C VAL A 190 -0.82 -8.50 13.44
N VAL A 191 -0.25 -7.91 12.39
CA VAL A 191 -0.23 -6.47 12.15
C VAL A 191 -1.30 -6.16 11.12
N ILE A 192 -2.17 -5.19 11.38
CA ILE A 192 -3.14 -4.72 10.38
C ILE A 192 -2.43 -3.73 9.45
N ASP A 193 -2.45 -4.01 8.16
CA ASP A 193 -1.81 -3.20 7.13
C ASP A 193 -2.80 -2.95 5.97
N THR A 194 -3.58 -1.89 6.10
CA THR A 194 -4.53 -1.44 5.05
C THR A 194 -3.83 -0.87 3.82
N GLY A 195 -2.52 -0.58 3.90
CA GLY A 195 -1.71 -0.11 2.79
C GLY A 195 -1.15 -1.23 1.92
N ALA A 196 -1.18 -2.47 2.41
CA ALA A 196 -0.78 -3.66 1.67
C ALA A 196 -1.95 -4.26 0.88
N GLN A 197 -1.71 -4.60 -0.38
CA GLN A 197 -2.68 -5.36 -1.19
C GLN A 197 -2.62 -6.86 -0.94
N VAL A 198 -1.46 -7.36 -0.50
CA VAL A 198 -1.21 -8.78 -0.28
C VAL A 198 -0.79 -9.00 1.16
N SER A 199 -1.45 -9.94 1.83
CA SER A 199 -1.08 -10.36 3.17
C SER A 199 0.28 -11.04 3.17
N MET A 200 1.13 -10.71 4.14
CA MET A 200 2.50 -11.22 4.23
C MET A 200 2.76 -12.01 5.49
N GLY A 201 3.33 -13.20 5.33
CA GLY A 201 3.82 -14.02 6.44
C GLY A 201 5.34 -13.98 6.54
N ASN A 202 5.87 -14.03 7.76
CA ASN A 202 7.30 -14.20 7.96
C ASN A 202 7.74 -15.67 7.87
N SER A 203 9.05 -15.89 7.81
CA SER A 203 9.66 -17.23 7.81
C SER A 203 9.25 -18.09 9.02
N ALA A 204 9.09 -17.51 10.21
CA ALA A 204 8.64 -18.25 11.39
C ALA A 204 7.21 -18.80 11.25
N LEU A 205 6.30 -18.03 10.63
CA LEU A 205 4.95 -18.50 10.30
C LEU A 205 4.98 -19.57 9.21
N ARG A 206 5.79 -19.36 8.16
CA ARG A 206 6.00 -20.34 7.09
C ARG A 206 6.42 -21.70 7.65
N GLU A 207 7.39 -21.71 8.56
CA GLU A 207 7.88 -22.93 9.21
C GLU A 207 6.79 -23.64 10.02
N ARG A 208 5.93 -22.89 10.71
CA ARG A 208 4.77 -23.48 11.39
C ARG A 208 3.77 -24.10 10.42
N MET A 209 3.69 -23.58 9.20
CA MET A 209 2.79 -24.04 8.15
C MET A 209 3.39 -25.14 7.26
N ARG A 210 4.62 -25.61 7.50
CA ARG A 210 5.30 -26.56 6.59
C ARG A 210 4.48 -27.77 6.15
N HIS A 211 3.58 -28.25 7.01
CA HIS A 211 2.71 -29.40 6.73
C HIS A 211 1.56 -29.10 5.75
N GLU A 212 1.21 -27.82 5.59
CA GLU A 212 0.20 -27.33 4.64
C GLU A 212 0.82 -26.93 3.30
N LEU A 213 2.11 -26.60 3.28
CA LEU A 213 2.87 -26.20 2.07
C LEU A 213 3.27 -27.39 1.18
N LYS A 214 2.44 -28.42 1.08
CA LYS A 214 2.74 -29.67 0.34
C LYS A 214 2.85 -29.47 -1.18
N LYS A 215 2.42 -28.33 -1.70
CA LYS A 215 2.59 -27.92 -3.10
C LYS A 215 3.70 -26.87 -3.17
N VAL A 216 4.44 -26.86 -4.27
CA VAL A 216 5.37 -25.77 -4.57
C VAL A 216 4.57 -24.48 -4.58
N PRO A 217 4.90 -23.48 -3.73
CA PRO A 217 4.19 -22.21 -3.72
C PRO A 217 4.39 -21.48 -5.05
N GLU A 218 3.38 -20.74 -5.46
CA GLU A 218 3.49 -19.87 -6.63
C GLU A 218 4.45 -18.72 -6.29
N GLN A 219 5.28 -18.28 -7.24
CA GLN A 219 6.12 -17.12 -7.02
C GLN A 219 5.46 -15.86 -7.59
N ILE A 220 5.39 -14.84 -6.76
CA ILE A 220 4.91 -13.51 -7.14
C ILE A 220 6.00 -12.47 -6.91
N THR A 221 5.96 -11.41 -7.71
CA THR A 221 6.84 -10.25 -7.53
C THR A 221 6.03 -9.09 -6.98
N LEU A 222 6.51 -8.51 -5.88
CA LEU A 222 5.85 -7.40 -5.18
C LEU A 222 6.72 -6.16 -5.27
N THR A 223 6.15 -5.04 -5.70
CA THR A 223 6.86 -3.76 -5.81
C THR A 223 6.63 -2.91 -4.58
N SER A 224 7.69 -2.49 -3.89
CA SER A 224 7.67 -1.58 -2.74
C SER A 224 7.36 -0.13 -3.15
N VAL A 225 6.96 0.70 -2.19
CA VAL A 225 6.76 2.17 -2.37
C VAL A 225 8.03 2.91 -2.85
N THR A 226 9.19 2.28 -2.70
CA THR A 226 10.48 2.77 -3.20
C THR A 226 10.77 2.37 -4.66
N GLY A 227 9.89 1.57 -5.29
CA GLY A 227 10.05 1.03 -6.65
C GLY A 227 10.90 -0.24 -6.73
N GLN A 228 11.54 -0.65 -5.64
CA GLN A 228 12.28 -1.91 -5.57
C GLN A 228 11.31 -3.09 -5.47
N THR A 229 11.69 -4.26 -5.98
CA THR A 229 10.86 -5.46 -5.93
C THR A 229 11.35 -6.49 -4.91
N VAL A 230 10.43 -7.32 -4.43
CA VAL A 230 10.71 -8.50 -3.60
C VAL A 230 9.98 -9.71 -4.19
N LEU A 231 10.69 -10.83 -4.28
CA LEU A 231 10.10 -12.12 -4.61
C LEU A 231 9.47 -12.72 -3.36
N ALA A 232 8.28 -13.27 -3.49
CA ALA A 232 7.58 -13.91 -2.40
C ALA A 232 6.92 -15.22 -2.84
N ASP A 233 6.90 -16.18 -1.93
CA ASP A 233 6.25 -17.46 -2.12
C ASP A 233 4.78 -17.34 -1.70
N TYR A 234 3.88 -17.33 -2.68
CA TYR A 234 2.46 -17.17 -2.53
C TYR A 234 1.72 -18.49 -2.35
N THR A 235 0.82 -18.51 -1.38
CA THR A 235 0.03 -19.68 -1.00
C THR A 235 -1.20 -19.24 -0.19
N GLN A 236 -1.89 -20.18 0.45
CA GLN A 236 -3.06 -19.90 1.29
C GLN A 236 -2.93 -20.58 2.66
N ILE A 237 -3.31 -19.87 3.71
CA ILE A 237 -3.52 -20.44 5.05
C ILE A 237 -4.92 -21.03 5.09
N GLN A 238 -5.05 -22.32 5.41
CA GLN A 238 -6.37 -22.96 5.38
C GLN A 238 -7.37 -22.32 6.33
N ARG A 239 -6.92 -22.02 7.55
CA ARG A 239 -7.69 -21.35 8.58
C ARG A 239 -6.80 -20.54 9.51
N LEU A 240 -7.21 -19.31 9.80
CA LEU A 240 -6.61 -18.44 10.80
C LEU A 240 -7.70 -17.74 11.60
N ASP A 241 -7.62 -17.75 12.92
CA ASP A 241 -8.59 -17.05 13.77
C ASP A 241 -7.97 -15.72 14.25
N ILE A 242 -8.58 -14.57 13.93
CA ILE A 242 -8.12 -13.21 14.29
C ILE A 242 -9.27 -12.48 14.98
N GLY A 243 -9.06 -12.03 16.21
CA GLY A 243 -10.09 -11.27 16.95
C GLY A 243 -11.40 -12.02 17.17
N GLY A 244 -11.37 -13.36 17.16
CA GLY A 244 -12.57 -14.21 17.23
C GLY A 244 -13.23 -14.52 15.90
N VAL A 245 -12.71 -14.00 14.79
CA VAL A 245 -13.19 -14.27 13.43
C VAL A 245 -12.30 -15.29 12.74
N GLY A 246 -12.91 -16.33 12.17
CA GLY A 246 -12.20 -17.35 11.39
C GLY A 246 -12.08 -16.94 9.91
N PHE A 247 -10.85 -16.73 9.45
CA PHE A 247 -10.50 -16.54 8.05
C PHE A 247 -10.16 -17.89 7.45
N ASN A 248 -10.85 -18.27 6.36
CA ASN A 248 -10.58 -19.53 5.66
C ASN A 248 -9.92 -19.24 4.31
N GLN A 249 -9.00 -20.10 3.88
CA GLN A 249 -8.25 -19.94 2.62
C GLN A 249 -7.59 -18.56 2.46
N LEU A 250 -7.03 -18.03 3.55
CA LEU A 250 -6.44 -16.69 3.59
C LEU A 250 -5.21 -16.64 2.66
N PRO A 251 -5.22 -15.82 1.60
CA PRO A 251 -4.05 -15.65 0.73
C PRO A 251 -2.87 -15.08 1.53
N VAL A 252 -1.67 -15.60 1.29
CA VAL A 252 -0.47 -15.13 1.98
C VAL A 252 0.77 -15.29 1.12
N ALA A 253 1.59 -14.24 1.08
CA ALA A 253 2.91 -14.24 0.49
C ALA A 253 3.99 -14.34 1.58
N PHE A 254 4.92 -15.27 1.44
CA PHE A 254 6.03 -15.44 2.38
C PHE A 254 7.32 -14.82 1.85
N ALA A 255 7.85 -13.84 2.58
CA ALA A 255 9.14 -13.21 2.32
C ALA A 255 9.73 -12.60 3.59
N ASP A 256 11.06 -12.58 3.70
CA ASP A 256 11.77 -11.96 4.82
C ASP A 256 11.95 -10.45 4.59
N VAL A 257 10.84 -9.72 4.74
CA VAL A 257 10.78 -8.26 4.53
C VAL A 257 11.29 -7.45 5.73
N ALA A 258 11.77 -6.23 5.48
CA ALA A 258 12.35 -5.37 6.52
C ALA A 258 11.39 -4.96 7.65
N PRO A 259 10.07 -4.73 7.42
CA PRO A 259 9.12 -4.39 8.48
C PRO A 259 9.10 -5.40 9.63
N PHE A 260 9.14 -6.71 9.38
CA PHE A 260 9.18 -7.71 10.45
C PHE A 260 10.40 -7.55 11.38
N ARG A 261 11.56 -7.15 10.85
CA ARG A 261 12.73 -6.81 11.67
C ARG A 261 12.48 -5.55 12.49
N LYS A 262 11.97 -4.50 11.87
CA LYS A 262 11.67 -3.23 12.54
C LYS A 262 10.70 -3.41 13.71
N PHE A 263 9.71 -4.29 13.56
CA PHE A 263 8.70 -4.57 14.59
C PHE A 263 9.12 -5.63 15.61
N GLY A 264 10.35 -6.18 15.52
CA GLY A 264 10.81 -7.25 16.41
C GLY A 264 10.08 -8.59 16.22
N LEU A 265 9.47 -8.80 15.06
CA LEU A 265 8.60 -9.93 14.73
C LEU A 265 9.32 -11.04 13.93
N THR A 266 10.64 -11.07 13.86
CA THR A 266 11.36 -12.11 13.09
C THR A 266 11.43 -13.47 13.76
N LYS A 267 11.40 -13.54 15.10
CA LYS A 267 11.61 -14.78 15.85
C LYS A 267 10.33 -15.53 16.21
N GLN A 268 9.17 -14.91 16.00
CA GLN A 268 7.87 -15.49 16.30
C GLN A 268 7.00 -15.43 15.04
N PRO A 269 6.04 -16.35 14.85
CA PRO A 269 5.15 -16.29 13.71
C PRO A 269 4.37 -15.00 13.69
N ALA A 270 4.47 -14.32 12.56
CA ALA A 270 3.82 -13.04 12.35
C ALA A 270 3.22 -12.97 10.95
N LEU A 271 2.10 -12.28 10.87
CA LEU A 271 1.37 -11.95 9.65
C LEU A 271 1.17 -10.43 9.61
N MET A 272 1.45 -9.81 8.47
CA MET A 272 0.92 -8.50 8.12
C MET A 272 -0.34 -8.77 7.27
N LEU A 273 -1.50 -8.41 7.80
CA LEU A 273 -2.79 -8.65 7.17
C LEU A 273 -3.09 -7.50 6.21
N GLY A 274 -3.05 -7.81 4.92
CA GLY A 274 -3.36 -6.90 3.83
C GLY A 274 -4.85 -6.90 3.48
N MET A 275 -5.19 -6.09 2.48
CA MET A 275 -6.56 -5.91 2.00
C MET A 275 -7.14 -7.09 1.22
N ASP A 276 -6.30 -8.01 0.73
CA ASP A 276 -6.74 -9.26 0.08
C ASP A 276 -7.49 -10.22 1.02
N ALA A 277 -7.24 -10.09 2.32
CA ALA A 277 -7.82 -10.95 3.34
C ALA A 277 -8.98 -10.30 4.10
N LEU A 278 -9.25 -9.00 3.88
CA LEU A 278 -10.18 -8.17 4.64
C LEU A 278 -11.48 -7.92 3.88
#